data_AF-A0A924PTG2-F1
#
_entry.id   AF-A0A924PTG2-F1
#
_cell.length_a   1.000
_cell.length_b   1.000
_cell.length_c   1.000
_cell.angle_alpha   90.00
_cell.angle_beta   90.00
_cell.angle_gamma   90.00
#
_symmetry.space_group_name_H-M   'P 1'
#
loop_
_entity.id
_entity.type
_entity.pdbx_description
1 polymer ?
#
loop_
_entity_poly.entity_id
_entity_poly.type
_entity_poly.pdbx_seq_one_letter_code
_entity_poly.pdbx_strand_id
1 'polypeptide(L)'
;MTQPSPRASSAQLSIIETLAYALERVERGFSSVSPHQYQQLTLRLSEALRTAVPGVSLQALLDAFPATAELYENVNYERAGLCRSPLQASSDAEVMARTILARARCAEDC
;
A
#
# COMPACT_ATOMS: atom_id res chain seq x y z
N MET A 1 -4.48 -15.84 21.94
CA MET A 1 -4.22 -14.61 21.15
C MET A 1 -4.72 -13.43 21.96
N THR A 2 -3.81 -12.68 22.59
CA THR A 2 -4.15 -11.52 23.42
C THR A 2 -4.33 -10.32 22.51
N GLN A 3 -5.54 -9.74 22.43
CA GLN A 3 -5.74 -8.49 21.70
C GLN A 3 -5.00 -7.33 22.40
N PRO A 4 -4.34 -6.44 21.65
CA PRO A 4 -3.72 -5.26 22.25
C PRO A 4 -4.80 -4.34 22.85
N SER A 5 -4.49 -3.77 24.02
CA SER A 5 -5.37 -2.82 24.70
C SER A 5 -5.66 -1.61 23.80
N PRO A 6 -6.89 -1.04 23.82
CA PRO A 6 -7.31 0.01 22.89
C PRO A 6 -6.42 1.27 22.92
N ARG A 7 -5.83 1.60 24.09
CA ARG A 7 -4.87 2.71 24.22
C ARG A 7 -3.56 2.45 23.46
N ALA A 8 -3.07 1.20 23.46
CA ALA A 8 -1.86 0.84 22.73
C ALA A 8 -2.09 0.94 21.22
N SER A 9 -3.25 0.48 20.74
CA SER A 9 -3.63 0.59 19.33
C SER A 9 -3.75 2.05 18.87
N SER A 10 -4.32 2.93 19.70
CA SER A 10 -4.41 4.36 19.38
C SER A 10 -3.05 5.05 19.33
N ALA A 11 -2.15 4.74 20.28
CA ALA A 11 -0.80 5.30 20.29
C ALA A 11 0.01 4.86 19.06
N GLN A 12 -0.13 3.59 18.69
CA GLN A 12 0.50 3.04 17.49
C GLN A 12 0.00 3.72 16.21
N LEU A 13 -1.31 3.95 16.08
CA LEU A 13 -1.88 4.65 14.93
C LEU A 13 -1.32 6.07 14.81
N SER A 14 -1.17 6.78 15.93
CA SER A 14 -0.58 8.13 15.97
C SER A 14 0.89 8.15 15.52
N ILE A 15 1.66 7.12 15.88
CA ILE A 15 3.04 6.94 15.40
C ILE A 15 3.04 6.74 13.88
N ILE A 16 2.18 5.86 13.36
CA ILE A 16 2.07 5.61 11.92
C ILE A 16 1.70 6.89 11.19
N GLU A 17 0.72 7.64 11.68
CA GLU A 17 0.27 8.90 11.07
C GLU A 17 1.40 9.94 10.98
N THR A 18 2.18 10.07 12.06
CA THR A 18 3.32 11.00 12.09
C THR A 18 4.39 10.62 11.06
N LEU A 19 4.73 9.34 10.97
CA LEU A 19 5.72 8.83 10.01
C LEU A 19 5.19 8.89 8.57
N ALA A 20 3.91 8.61 8.37
CA ALA A 20 3.22 8.68 7.08
C ALA A 20 3.23 10.11 6.52
N TYR A 21 2.89 11.09 7.37
CA TYR A 21 2.97 12.51 7.00
C TYR A 21 4.40 12.92 6.63
N ALA A 22 5.40 12.48 7.39
CA ALA A 22 6.79 12.77 7.09
C ALA A 22 7.23 12.18 5.73
N LEU A 23 6.86 10.92 5.45
CA LEU A 23 7.17 10.28 4.18
C LEU A 23 6.49 10.99 3.00
N GLU A 24 5.19 11.27 3.13
CA GLU A 24 4.41 11.94 2.08
C GLU A 24 4.99 13.33 1.74
N ARG A 25 5.48 14.07 2.74
CA ARG A 25 6.17 15.34 2.51
C ARG A 25 7.46 15.19 1.71
N VAL A 26 8.24 14.14 1.99
CA VAL A 26 9.48 13.85 1.27
C VAL A 26 9.17 13.46 -0.17
N GLU A 27 8.22 12.55 -0.38
CA GLU A 27 7.81 12.09 -1.72
C GLU A 27 7.25 13.22 -2.59
N ARG A 28 6.53 14.18 -1.99
CA ARG A 28 6.04 15.37 -2.69
C ARG A 28 7.10 16.46 -2.90
N GLY A 29 8.34 16.23 -2.48
CA GLY A 29 9.44 17.19 -2.62
C GLY A 29 9.37 18.40 -1.68
N PHE A 30 8.50 18.38 -0.66
CA PHE A 30 8.38 19.47 0.32
C PHE A 30 9.45 19.43 1.42
N SER A 31 10.32 18.42 1.43
CA SER A 31 11.45 18.29 2.35
C SER A 31 12.58 17.54 1.67
N SER A 32 13.80 18.09 1.70
CA SER A 32 15.01 17.37 1.29
C SER A 32 15.56 16.58 2.47
N VAL A 33 15.69 15.27 2.32
CA VAL A 33 16.32 14.38 3.31
C VAL A 33 17.51 13.68 2.67
N SER A 34 18.49 13.27 3.46
CA SER A 34 19.58 12.44 2.94
C SER A 34 19.06 11.03 2.62
N PRO A 35 19.72 10.28 1.72
CA PRO A 35 19.33 8.89 1.42
C PRO A 35 19.26 8.01 2.67
N HIS A 36 20.17 8.21 3.63
CA HIS A 36 20.16 7.50 4.90
C HIS A 36 18.91 7.84 5.74
N GLN A 37 18.53 9.13 5.81
CA GLN A 37 17.33 9.55 6.54
C GLN A 37 16.07 8.98 5.91
N TYR A 38 15.99 8.97 4.57
CA TYR A 38 14.90 8.33 3.85
C TYR A 38 14.80 6.84 4.20
N GLN A 39 15.92 6.10 4.13
CA GLN A 39 15.95 4.69 4.49
C GLN A 39 15.47 4.44 5.92
N GLN A 40 15.93 5.25 6.89
CA GLN A 40 15.52 5.11 8.28
C GLN A 40 14.03 5.40 8.49
N LEU A 41 13.48 6.38 7.79
CA LEU A 41 12.05 6.69 7.82
C LEU A 41 11.23 5.51 7.30
N THR A 42 11.56 5.00 6.12
CA THR A 42 10.88 3.87 5.49
C THR A 42 10.97 2.61 6.33
N LEU A 43 12.13 2.31 6.93
CA LEU A 43 12.30 1.16 7.82
C LEU A 43 11.41 1.25 9.06
N ARG A 44 11.38 2.41 9.73
CA ARG A 44 10.57 2.61 10.93
C ARG A 44 9.08 2.54 10.63
N LEU A 45 8.65 3.15 9.53
CA LEU A 45 7.26 3.08 9.10
C LEU A 45 6.87 1.64 8.75
N SER A 46 7.72 0.90 8.03
CA SER A 46 7.48 -0.51 7.71
C SER A 46 7.28 -1.37 8.95
N GLU A 47 8.10 -1.16 9.99
CA GLU A 47 7.97 -1.91 11.24
C GLU A 47 6.68 -1.58 12.00
N ALA A 48 6.31 -0.29 12.05
CA ALA A 48 5.06 0.12 12.66
C ALA A 48 3.84 -0.46 11.92
N LEU A 49 3.92 -0.55 10.59
CA LEU A 49 2.89 -1.12 9.72
C LEU A 49 2.75 -2.65 9.88
N ARG A 50 3.85 -3.39 10.07
CA ARG A 50 3.81 -4.85 10.30
C ARG A 50 2.99 -5.24 11.52
N THR A 51 3.03 -4.38 12.54
CA THR A 51 2.35 -4.62 13.82
C THR A 51 0.99 -3.94 13.88
N ALA A 52 0.60 -3.19 12.85
CA ALA A 52 -0.64 -2.40 12.85
C ALA A 52 -1.86 -3.32 12.84
N VAL A 53 -2.85 -2.99 13.67
CA VAL A 53 -4.13 -3.71 13.69
C VAL A 53 -4.96 -3.28 12.46
N PRO A 54 -5.34 -4.19 11.56
CA PRO A 54 -6.21 -3.86 10.44
C PRO A 54 -7.56 -3.35 10.92
N GLY A 55 -8.07 -2.30 10.28
CA GLY A 55 -9.36 -1.69 10.65
C GLY A 55 -9.63 -0.39 9.90
N VAL A 56 -10.80 0.19 10.15
CA VAL A 56 -11.30 1.39 9.44
C VAL A 56 -10.36 2.59 9.63
N SER A 57 -9.78 2.75 10.82
CA SER A 57 -8.83 3.83 11.11
C SER A 57 -7.53 3.72 10.33
N LEU A 58 -6.96 2.52 10.24
CA LEU A 58 -5.77 2.28 9.42
C LEU A 58 -6.10 2.48 7.94
N GLN A 59 -7.25 1.99 7.48
CA GLN A 59 -7.68 2.17 6.10
C GLN A 59 -7.78 3.66 5.72
N ALA A 60 -8.43 4.48 6.55
CA ALA A 60 -8.55 5.92 6.32
C ALA A 60 -7.19 6.62 6.27
N LEU A 61 -6.22 6.18 7.08
CA LEU A 61 -4.85 6.69 7.03
C LEU A 61 -4.17 6.33 5.70
N LEU A 62 -4.27 5.08 5.27
CA LEU A 62 -3.68 4.65 3.99
C LEU A 62 -4.29 5.39 2.80
N ASP A 63 -5.59 5.71 2.85
CA ASP A 63 -6.26 6.51 1.82
C ASP A 63 -5.78 7.97 1.79
N ALA A 64 -5.35 8.51 2.93
CA ALA A 64 -4.83 9.88 3.04
C ALA A 64 -3.35 10.01 2.63
N PHE A 65 -2.56 8.94 2.74
CA PHE A 65 -1.11 8.94 2.51
C PHE A 65 -0.70 7.89 1.46
N PRO A 66 -0.76 8.21 0.15
CA PRO A 66 -0.43 7.29 -0.94
C PRO A 66 0.94 6.60 -0.79
N ALA A 67 1.98 7.32 -0.39
CA ALA A 67 3.31 6.72 -0.21
C ALA A 67 3.34 5.65 0.89
N THR A 68 2.50 5.83 1.92
CA THR A 68 2.35 4.85 3.01
C THR A 68 1.51 3.66 2.59
N ALA A 69 0.49 3.86 1.74
CA ALA A 69 -0.29 2.78 1.15
C ALA A 69 0.59 1.83 0.33
N GLU A 70 1.43 2.38 -0.56
CA GLU A 70 2.38 1.58 -1.35
C GLU A 70 3.35 0.79 -0.46
N LEU A 71 3.89 1.43 0.58
CA LEU A 71 4.78 0.75 1.52
C LEU A 71 4.06 -0.35 2.32
N TYR A 72 2.82 -0.10 2.75
CA TYR A 72 2.00 -1.10 3.43
C TYR A 72 1.73 -2.31 2.55
N GLU A 73 1.43 -2.09 1.26
CA GLU A 73 1.28 -3.17 0.28
C GLU A 73 2.57 -3.98 0.13
N ASN A 74 3.71 -3.31 -0.06
CA ASN A 74 5.01 -3.97 -0.20
C ASN A 74 5.39 -4.82 1.02
N VAL A 75 5.12 -4.31 2.23
CA VAL A 75 5.41 -5.02 3.49
C VAL A 75 4.51 -6.25 3.67
N ASN A 76 3.27 -6.19 3.18
CA ASN A 76 2.31 -7.28 3.30
C ASN A 76 2.26 -8.18 2.07
N TYR A 77 3.17 -8.02 1.11
CA TYR A 77 3.15 -8.71 -0.18
C TYR A 77 3.11 -10.25 -0.06
N GLU A 78 3.80 -10.84 0.93
CA GLU A 78 3.72 -12.29 1.19
C GLU A 78 2.34 -12.77 1.69
N ARG A 79 1.55 -11.85 2.28
CA ARG A 79 0.22 -12.11 2.87
C ARG A 79 -0.93 -11.58 2.02
N ALA A 80 -0.67 -10.63 1.12
CA ALA A 80 -1.62 -9.96 0.24
C ALA A 80 -1.28 -10.34 -1.20
N GLY A 81 -1.71 -11.53 -1.61
CA GLY A 81 -1.59 -12.00 -2.98
C GLY A 81 -2.55 -11.31 -3.95
N LEU A 82 -2.58 -9.97 -3.96
CA LEU A 82 -2.96 -9.07 -5.06
C LEU A 82 -3.10 -7.64 -4.52
N CYS A 83 -2.54 -6.70 -5.29
CA CYS A 83 -2.42 -5.27 -5.05
C CYS A 83 -3.71 -4.59 -4.56
N ARG A 84 -3.57 -3.48 -3.82
CA ARG A 84 -4.67 -2.54 -3.52
C ARG A 84 -4.99 -1.64 -4.73
N SER A 85 -4.28 -1.82 -5.85
CA SER A 85 -4.73 -1.35 -7.17
C SER A 85 -6.08 -1.99 -7.50
N PRO A 86 -6.96 -1.34 -8.30
CA PRO A 86 -8.31 -1.82 -8.51
C PRO A 86 -8.24 -3.18 -9.23
N LEU A 87 -8.31 -4.26 -8.44
CA LEU A 87 -8.31 -5.64 -8.90
C LEU A 87 -9.33 -5.84 -10.03
N GLN A 88 -10.46 -5.13 -9.93
CA GLN A 88 -11.49 -5.09 -10.95
C GLN A 88 -10.97 -4.56 -12.29
N ALA A 89 -10.29 -3.41 -12.32
CA ALA A 89 -9.78 -2.83 -13.56
C ALA A 89 -8.69 -3.71 -14.19
N SER A 90 -7.85 -4.34 -13.36
CA SER A 90 -6.83 -5.28 -13.84
C SER A 90 -7.46 -6.56 -14.43
N SER A 91 -8.49 -7.10 -13.76
CA SER A 91 -9.24 -8.27 -14.23
C SER A 91 -10.01 -7.98 -15.53
N ASP A 92 -10.69 -6.84 -15.58
CA ASP A 92 -11.45 -6.41 -16.76
C ASP A 92 -10.52 -6.21 -17.97
N ALA A 93 -9.33 -5.63 -17.75
CA ALA A 93 -8.32 -5.48 -18.79
C ALA A 93 -7.81 -6.85 -19.31
N GLU A 94 -7.60 -7.83 -18.44
CA GLU A 94 -7.19 -9.17 -18.84
C GLU A 94 -8.26 -9.86 -19.69
N VAL A 95 -9.54 -9.79 -19.28
CA VAL A 95 -10.67 -10.37 -20.03
C VAL A 95 -10.79 -9.73 -21.41
N MET A 96 -10.65 -8.40 -21.48
CA MET A 96 -10.68 -7.68 -22.76
C MET A 96 -9.52 -8.09 -23.67
N ALA A 97 -8.30 -8.17 -23.14
CA ALA A 97 -7.13 -8.59 -23.90
C ALA A 97 -7.28 -10.01 -24.46
N ARG A 98 -7.73 -10.97 -23.64
CA ARG A 98 -8.01 -12.35 -24.08
C ARG A 98 -9.04 -12.41 -25.20
N THR A 99 -10.08 -11.59 -25.11
CA THR A 99 -11.15 -11.51 -26.12
C THR A 99 -10.61 -10.99 -27.46
N ILE A 100 -9.76 -9.96 -27.43
CA ILE A 100 -9.16 -9.40 -28.65
C ILE A 100 -8.22 -10.40 -29.30
N LEU A 101 -7.37 -11.07 -28.52
CA LEU A 101 -6.44 -12.09 -29.03
C LEU A 101 -7.16 -13.29 -29.64
N ALA A 102 -8.26 -13.74 -29.02
CA ALA A 102 -9.08 -14.82 -29.57
C ALA A 102 -9.70 -14.44 -30.92
N ARG A 103 -10.20 -13.20 -31.06
CA ARG A 103 -10.74 -12.68 -32.32
C ARG A 103 -9.68 -12.55 -33.39
N ALA A 104 -8.49 -12.05 -33.05
CA ALA A 104 -7.37 -11.96 -33.98
C ALA A 104 -6.98 -13.34 -34.52
N ARG A 105 -6.87 -14.34 -33.63
CA ARG A 105 -6.54 -15.71 -34.01
C ARG A 105 -7.57 -16.34 -34.94
N CYS A 106 -8.87 -16.19 -34.65
CA CYS A 106 -9.92 -16.67 -35.55
C CYS A 106 -9.97 -15.93 -36.89
N ALA A 107 -9.53 -14.67 -36.95
CA ALA A 107 -9.46 -13.90 -38.18
C ALA A 107 -8.24 -14.25 -39.04
N GLU A 108 -7.16 -14.76 -38.44
CA GLU A 108 -5.97 -15.25 -39.14
C GLU A 108 -6.15 -16.67 -39.72
N ASP A 109 -7.06 -17.46 -39.14
CA ASP A 109 -7.37 -18.83 -39.57
C ASP A 109 -8.50 -18.92 -40.64
N CYS A 110 -8.92 -17.79 -41.23
CA CYS A 110 -9.85 -17.69 -42.38
C CYS A 110 -9.13 -17.27 -43.65
#